data_AF-A0AA86RTB3-F1
#
_entry.id   AF-A0AA86RTB3-F1
#
_cell.length_a   1.000
_cell.length_b   1.000
_cell.length_c   1.000
_cell.angle_alpha   90.00
_cell.angle_beta   90.00
_cell.angle_gamma   90.00
#
_symmetry.space_group_name_H-M   'P 1'
#
loop_
_entity.id
_entity.type
_entity.pdbx_description
1 polymer ?
#
loop_
_entity_poly.entity_id
_entity_poly.type
_entity_poly.pdbx_seq_one_letter_code
_entity_poly.pdbx_strand_id
1 'polypeptide(L)'
;MASAAISSVGKLVIVKNSAFFGTAMSLLSPYTIVVSGIEVKPGKPCPYHSDNVRGKLHVTQATLGIGSSTEKSILRCSSGHKSPVFLCSLLPDKIESCPLNLEFDIDDLVAFSVIGSRSIHLSGFFAADDGDELKDDYE
;
A
#
# COMPACT_ATOMS: atom_id res chain seq x y z
N MET A 1 -23.91 -7.29 5.51
CA MET A 1 -24.34 -6.26 4.55
C MET A 1 -23.35 -5.11 4.62
N ALA A 2 -22.48 -4.96 3.63
CA ALA A 2 -21.71 -3.72 3.47
C ALA A 2 -22.28 -3.02 2.24
N SER A 3 -22.95 -1.90 2.46
CA SER A 3 -23.41 -0.99 1.42
C SER A 3 -22.27 -0.03 1.11
N ALA A 4 -21.96 0.18 -0.17
CA ALA A 4 -21.12 1.28 -0.61
C ALA A 4 -21.73 1.87 -1.87
N ALA A 5 -21.94 3.19 -1.86
CA ALA A 5 -22.60 3.94 -2.92
C ALA A 5 -21.65 4.99 -3.52
N ILE A 6 -21.64 5.01 -4.87
CA ILE A 6 -21.49 6.09 -5.88
C ILE A 6 -20.24 6.97 -5.99
N SER A 7 -19.63 6.99 -7.20
CA SER A 7 -19.33 8.22 -8.00
C SER A 7 -18.97 7.84 -9.45
N SER A 8 -19.32 8.68 -10.43
CA SER A 8 -19.22 8.41 -11.88
C SER A 8 -17.83 8.67 -12.51
N VAL A 9 -16.76 8.75 -11.72
CA VAL A 9 -15.40 9.11 -12.23
C VAL A 9 -14.23 8.33 -11.60
N GLY A 10 -14.52 7.26 -10.86
CA GLY A 10 -13.48 6.35 -10.38
C GLY A 10 -14.08 5.25 -9.53
N LYS A 11 -13.76 4.00 -9.82
CA LYS A 11 -14.25 2.86 -9.05
C LYS A 11 -13.32 2.64 -7.86
N LEU A 12 -13.81 2.92 -6.65
CA LEU A 12 -13.15 2.49 -5.42
C LEU A 12 -13.34 0.97 -5.31
N VAL A 13 -12.25 0.22 -5.41
CA VAL A 13 -12.27 -1.24 -5.20
C VAL A 13 -11.60 -1.53 -3.86
N ILE A 14 -12.30 -2.24 -2.97
CA ILE A 14 -11.74 -2.69 -1.69
C ILE A 14 -11.49 -4.20 -1.78
N VAL A 15 -10.22 -4.61 -1.77
CA VAL A 15 -9.82 -6.03 -1.74
C VAL A 15 -9.04 -6.32 -0.49
N LYS A 16 -9.54 -7.22 0.38
CA LYS A 16 -8.82 -7.77 1.55
C LYS A 16 -8.04 -6.69 2.36
N ASN A 17 -8.72 -5.62 2.77
CA ASN A 17 -8.21 -4.44 3.49
C ASN A 17 -7.37 -3.43 2.68
N SER A 18 -7.29 -3.59 1.36
CA SER A 18 -6.64 -2.63 0.48
C SER A 18 -7.68 -1.80 -0.27
N ALA A 19 -7.51 -0.49 -0.32
CA ALA A 19 -8.36 0.41 -1.09
C ALA A 19 -7.61 0.83 -2.37
N PHE A 20 -8.24 0.60 -3.52
CA PHE A 20 -7.73 1.00 -4.83
C PHE A 20 -8.61 2.11 -5.38
N PHE A 21 -8.00 3.22 -5.77
CA PHE A 21 -8.70 4.30 -6.48
C PHE A 21 -8.14 4.37 -7.91
N GLY A 22 -8.93 3.89 -8.86
CA GLY A 22 -8.63 4.04 -10.28
C GLY A 22 -9.19 5.36 -10.78
N THR A 23 -8.33 6.34 -11.03
CA THR A 23 -8.68 7.51 -11.85
C THR A 23 -8.08 7.26 -13.23
N ALA A 24 -8.89 7.19 -14.27
CA ALA A 24 -8.38 7.38 -15.62
C ALA A 24 -7.98 8.85 -15.75
N MET A 25 -6.76 9.21 -15.31
CA MET A 25 -6.23 10.56 -15.50
C MET A 25 -5.74 10.67 -16.94
N SER A 26 -6.70 10.71 -17.87
CA SER A 26 -6.47 11.23 -19.22
C SER A 26 -6.13 12.70 -19.07
N LEU A 27 -4.84 13.03 -19.21
CA LEU A 27 -4.31 14.25 -19.84
C LEU A 27 -2.77 14.15 -19.83
N LEU A 28 -2.21 13.72 -20.97
CA LEU A 28 -0.81 13.88 -21.42
C LEU A 28 0.30 13.04 -20.76
N SER A 29 0.02 11.84 -20.25
CA SER A 29 1.07 10.90 -19.82
C SER A 29 0.62 9.45 -20.02
N PRO A 30 1.43 8.55 -20.61
CA PRO A 30 1.05 7.15 -20.87
C PRO A 30 0.95 6.29 -19.59
N TYR A 31 1.34 6.82 -18.43
CA TYR A 31 1.34 6.09 -17.17
C TYR A 31 -0.06 5.93 -16.55
N THR A 32 -0.52 4.69 -16.44
CA THR A 32 -1.65 4.36 -15.56
C THR A 32 -1.15 4.35 -14.11
N ILE A 33 -1.63 5.32 -13.31
CA ILE A 33 -1.31 5.43 -11.88
C ILE A 33 -2.51 4.90 -11.07
N VAL A 34 -2.31 3.79 -10.36
CA VAL A 34 -3.33 3.25 -9.46
C VAL A 34 -2.95 3.60 -8.02
N VAL A 35 -3.74 4.43 -7.34
CA VAL A 35 -3.51 4.76 -5.92
C VAL A 35 -3.90 3.55 -5.08
N SER A 36 -2.99 3.13 -4.19
CA SER A 36 -3.18 1.98 -3.31
C SER A 36 -2.88 2.34 -1.85
N GLY A 37 -3.69 1.81 -0.94
CA GLY A 37 -3.47 1.89 0.49
C GLY A 37 -3.55 0.52 1.16
N ILE A 38 -2.63 0.22 2.08
CA ILE A 38 -2.53 -1.04 2.81
C ILE A 38 -2.49 -0.76 4.31
N GLU A 39 -3.38 -1.37 5.09
CA GLU A 39 -3.26 -1.35 6.55
C GLU A 39 -2.43 -2.55 7.04
N VAL A 40 -1.26 -2.26 7.62
CA VAL A 40 -0.40 -3.28 8.24
C VAL A 40 -0.70 -3.33 9.73
N LYS A 41 -1.27 -4.45 10.18
CA LYS A 41 -1.65 -4.64 11.59
C LYS A 41 -0.50 -5.22 12.43
N PRO A 42 -0.45 -4.91 13.73
CA PRO A 42 0.48 -5.55 14.65
C PRO A 42 0.38 -7.08 14.65
N GLY A 43 1.51 -7.75 14.88
CA GLY A 43 1.56 -9.18 15.21
C GLY A 43 1.40 -10.17 14.05
N LYS A 44 0.96 -9.74 12.84
CA LYS A 44 0.93 -10.61 11.65
C LYS A 44 1.60 -9.90 10.46
N PRO A 45 2.62 -10.49 9.83
CA PRO A 45 3.14 -9.98 8.56
C PRO A 45 2.03 -9.94 7.51
N CYS A 46 1.94 -8.83 6.78
CA CYS A 46 1.08 -8.68 5.63
C CYS A 46 1.93 -9.00 4.38
N PRO A 47 1.82 -10.22 3.81
CA PRO A 47 2.47 -10.50 2.54
C PRO A 47 1.84 -9.62 1.47
N TYR A 48 2.68 -8.97 0.69
CA TYR A 48 2.25 -8.24 -0.50
C TYR A 48 2.48 -9.16 -1.70
N HIS A 49 1.42 -9.42 -2.47
CA HIS A 49 1.50 -10.13 -3.75
C HIS A 49 0.80 -9.29 -4.81
N SER A 50 1.50 -9.04 -5.91
CA SER A 50 1.08 -8.25 -7.06
C SER A 50 0.07 -8.97 -7.98
N ASP A 51 -0.65 -9.98 -7.49
CA ASP A 51 -1.39 -10.98 -8.29
C ASP A 51 -2.28 -10.41 -9.42
N ASN A 52 -2.78 -9.18 -9.27
CA ASN A 52 -3.73 -8.58 -10.21
C ASN A 52 -3.30 -7.22 -10.80
N VAL A 53 -2.08 -6.74 -10.54
CA VAL A 53 -1.60 -5.46 -11.10
C VAL A 53 -0.16 -5.60 -11.58
N ARG A 54 0.02 -5.55 -12.90
CA ARG A 54 1.35 -5.44 -13.50
C ARG A 54 1.86 -4.01 -13.34
N GLY A 55 3.01 -3.85 -12.70
CA GLY A 55 3.63 -2.55 -12.46
C GLY A 55 4.48 -2.53 -11.20
N LYS A 56 5.25 -1.45 -11.04
CA LYS A 56 6.10 -1.24 -9.87
C LYS A 56 5.28 -0.64 -8.73
N LEU A 57 5.41 -1.21 -7.53
CA LEU A 57 4.78 -0.65 -6.34
C LEU A 57 5.67 0.45 -5.77
N HIS A 58 5.16 1.67 -5.76
CA HIS A 58 5.79 2.80 -5.08
C HIS A 58 5.09 3.03 -3.74
N VAL A 59 5.78 2.78 -2.62
CA VAL A 59 5.29 3.14 -1.29
C VAL A 59 5.90 4.48 -0.88
N THR A 60 5.05 5.49 -0.74
CA THR A 60 5.47 6.88 -0.59
C THR A 60 5.19 7.47 0.78
N GLN A 61 4.34 6.82 1.58
CA GLN A 61 4.01 7.32 2.92
C GLN A 61 3.61 6.19 3.85
N ALA A 62 3.97 6.34 5.12
CA ALA A 62 3.49 5.56 6.23
C ALA A 62 2.83 6.48 7.27
N THR A 63 1.63 6.13 7.71
CA THR A 63 0.85 6.89 8.69
C THR A 63 0.37 5.99 9.80
N LEU A 64 0.47 6.47 11.04
CA LEU A 64 0.11 5.74 12.24
C LEU A 64 -1.41 5.60 12.33
N GLY A 65 -1.90 4.37 12.45
CA GLY A 65 -3.32 4.08 12.62
C GLY A 65 -3.84 4.59 13.96
N ILE A 66 -5.15 4.85 14.04
CA ILE A 66 -5.80 5.36 15.27
C ILE A 66 -5.66 4.33 16.40
N GLY A 67 -5.36 4.79 17.61
CA GLY A 67 -5.29 3.94 18.79
C GLY A 67 -4.91 4.72 20.05
N SER A 68 -5.11 4.11 21.21
CA SER A 68 -4.86 4.72 22.52
C SER A 68 -3.44 4.51 23.06
N SER A 69 -2.64 3.68 22.39
CA SER A 69 -1.26 3.43 22.83
C SER A 69 -0.36 4.62 22.51
N THR A 70 0.49 4.94 23.49
CA THR A 70 1.53 5.99 23.42
C THR A 70 2.89 5.42 23.00
N GLU A 71 3.01 4.09 22.84
CA GLU A 71 4.24 3.44 22.39
C GLU A 71 4.50 3.70 20.90
N LYS A 72 5.78 3.73 20.53
CA LYS A 72 6.17 3.84 19.12
C LYS A 72 5.74 2.59 18.34
N SER A 73 5.37 2.78 17.08
CA SER A 73 5.21 1.70 16.11
C SER A 73 6.33 1.75 15.08
N ILE A 74 6.99 0.62 14.83
CA ILE A 74 8.08 0.49 13.87
C ILE A 74 7.61 -0.33 12.68
N LEU A 75 7.71 0.25 11.49
CA LEU A 75 7.47 -0.45 10.24
C LEU A 75 8.72 -1.24 9.83
N ARG A 76 8.52 -2.52 9.51
CA ARG A 76 9.54 -3.39 8.95
C ARG A 76 9.13 -3.93 7.59
N CYS A 77 10.13 -4.19 6.77
CA CYS A 77 10.00 -4.88 5.49
C CYS A 77 10.98 -6.04 5.43
N SER A 78 10.54 -7.17 4.89
CA SER A 78 11.40 -8.29 4.49
C SER A 78 11.18 -8.61 3.01
N SER A 79 12.25 -8.88 2.29
CA SER A 79 12.23 -9.31 0.88
C SER A 79 12.82 -10.72 0.79
N GLY A 80 12.01 -11.69 0.32
CA GLY A 80 12.39 -13.09 0.19
C GLY A 80 12.96 -13.68 1.48
N HIS A 81 14.19 -14.23 1.40
CA HIS A 81 14.90 -14.85 2.54
C HIS A 81 15.84 -13.90 3.29
N LYS A 82 15.79 -12.58 3.02
CA LYS A 82 16.66 -11.60 3.67
C LYS A 82 16.14 -11.24 5.07
N SER A 83 17.06 -10.87 5.96
CA SER A 83 16.69 -10.34 7.27
C SER A 83 15.82 -9.08 7.14
N PRO A 84 14.80 -8.92 8.01
CA PRO A 84 13.94 -7.74 7.95
C PRO A 84 14.71 -6.44 8.22
N VAL A 85 14.39 -5.38 7.46
CA VAL A 85 14.93 -4.03 7.66
C VAL A 85 13.87 -3.12 8.28
N PHE A 86 14.32 -2.18 9.12
CA PHE A 86 13.48 -1.13 9.68
C PHE A 86 13.32 0.01 8.66
N LEU A 87 12.08 0.36 8.32
CA LEU A 87 11.78 1.41 7.35
C LEU A 87 11.56 2.76 8.02
N CYS A 88 10.72 2.79 9.06
CA CYS A 88 10.46 4.01 9.83
C CYS A 88 9.97 3.70 11.25
N SER A 89 10.02 4.71 12.12
CA SER A 89 9.49 4.66 13.49
C SER A 89 8.51 5.83 13.66
N LEU A 90 7.26 5.50 13.95
CA LEU A 90 6.18 6.47 14.17
C LEU A 90 5.89 6.59 15.67
N LEU A 91 5.71 7.81 16.13
CA LEU A 91 5.45 8.14 17.53
C LEU A 91 4.12 8.90 17.63
N PRO A 92 3.17 8.40 18.46
CA PRO A 92 1.95 9.12 18.80
C PRO A 92 2.24 10.57 19.22
N ASP A 93 1.41 11.50 18.76
CA ASP A 93 1.47 12.93 19.11
C ASP A 93 2.79 13.66 18.77
N LYS A 94 3.68 13.03 18.00
CA LYS A 94 4.99 13.60 17.62
C LYS A 94 5.29 13.41 16.14
N ILE A 95 5.32 12.16 15.69
CA ILE A 95 5.68 11.78 14.31
C ILE A 95 4.70 10.70 13.89
N GLU A 96 3.50 11.12 13.49
CA GLU A 96 2.43 10.20 13.10
C GLU A 96 2.46 9.83 11.62
N SER A 97 3.24 10.56 10.81
CA SER A 97 3.46 10.24 9.40
C SER A 97 4.93 10.36 9.03
N CYS A 98 5.36 9.52 8.10
CA CYS A 98 6.72 9.50 7.57
C CYS A 98 6.67 9.34 6.05
N PRO A 99 7.26 10.27 5.27
CA PRO A 99 7.42 10.09 3.85
C PRO A 99 8.42 8.96 3.57
N LEU A 100 8.13 8.15 2.56
CA LEU A 100 8.93 7.04 2.11
C LEU A 100 9.23 7.20 0.62
N ASN A 101 10.25 6.51 0.13
CA ASN A 101 10.57 6.41 -1.29
C ASN A 101 11.05 4.99 -1.58
N LEU A 102 10.11 4.05 -1.51
CA LEU A 102 10.38 2.62 -1.73
C LEU A 102 9.74 2.20 -3.06
N GLU A 103 10.51 1.48 -3.86
CA GLU A 103 10.09 0.89 -5.12
C GLU A 103 10.30 -0.62 -5.00
N PHE A 104 9.28 -1.39 -5.39
CA PHE A 104 9.32 -2.84 -5.44
C PHE A 104 8.90 -3.31 -6.83
N ASP A 105 9.68 -4.21 -7.41
CA ASP A 105 9.40 -4.81 -8.70
C ASP A 105 8.33 -5.91 -8.59
N ILE A 106 7.75 -6.32 -9.72
CA ILE A 106 6.65 -7.30 -9.75
C ILE A 106 7.04 -8.67 -9.16
N ASP A 107 8.32 -9.04 -9.29
CA ASP A 107 8.89 -10.30 -8.83
C ASP A 107 9.36 -10.26 -7.37
N ASP A 108 9.31 -9.09 -6.72
CA ASP A 108 9.75 -8.94 -5.33
C ASP A 108 8.71 -9.51 -4.35
N LEU A 109 9.10 -10.59 -3.67
CA LEU A 109 8.33 -11.15 -2.55
C LEU A 109 8.55 -10.31 -1.29
N VAL A 110 7.69 -9.32 -1.08
CA VAL A 110 7.78 -8.36 0.03
C VAL A 110 6.73 -8.66 1.10
N ALA A 111 7.13 -8.57 2.36
CA ALA A 111 6.21 -8.60 3.48
C ALA A 111 6.46 -7.42 4.43
N PHE A 112 5.39 -6.72 4.76
CA PHE A 112 5.41 -5.65 5.76
C PHE A 112 4.97 -6.19 7.12
N SER A 113 5.59 -5.69 8.19
CA SER A 113 5.18 -6.00 9.56
C SER A 113 5.35 -4.81 10.47
N VAL A 114 4.57 -4.77 11.56
CA VAL A 114 4.64 -3.72 12.57
C VAL A 114 5.14 -4.30 13.89
N ILE A 115 6.13 -3.65 14.50
CA ILE A 115 6.45 -3.80 15.92
C ILE A 115 5.76 -2.67 16.68
N GLY A 116 4.96 -2.98 17.69
CA GLY A 116 4.16 -2.02 18.44
C GLY A 116 2.69 -2.44 18.46
N SER A 117 1.82 -1.61 19.03
CA SER A 117 0.42 -1.95 19.27
C SER A 117 -0.57 -1.25 18.33
N ARG A 118 -0.14 -0.22 17.59
CA ARG A 118 -0.98 0.50 16.59
C ARG A 118 -0.63 0.03 15.18
N SER A 119 -1.63 -0.07 14.31
CA SER A 119 -1.42 -0.35 12.88
C SER A 119 -0.68 0.79 12.18
N ILE A 120 -0.12 0.51 11.01
CA ILE A 120 0.48 1.50 10.13
C ILE A 120 -0.21 1.39 8.76
N HIS A 121 -0.75 2.50 8.29
CA HIS A 121 -1.31 2.65 6.96
C HIS A 121 -0.21 3.06 6.00
N LEU A 122 0.05 2.22 5.00
CA LEU A 122 0.91 2.55 3.87
C LEU A 122 0.05 3.12 2.75
N SER A 123 0.54 4.16 2.10
CA SER A 123 -0.06 4.68 0.87
C SER A 123 1.00 4.85 -0.20
N GLY A 124 0.56 4.70 -1.44
CA GLY A 124 1.44 4.61 -2.59
C GLY A 124 0.69 4.57 -3.90
N PHE A 125 1.40 4.21 -4.96
CA PHE A 125 0.82 4.00 -6.27
C PHE A 125 1.53 2.88 -7.03
N PHE A 126 0.81 2.30 -7.99
CA PHE A 126 1.40 1.45 -9.01
C PHE A 126 1.73 2.29 -10.24
N ALA A 127 2.92 2.10 -10.79
CA ALA A 127 3.27 2.58 -12.12
C ALA A 127 3.34 1.37 -13.06
N ALA A 128 2.40 1.29 -14.02
CA ALA A 128 2.49 0.36 -15.13
C ALA A 128 3.45 0.91 -16.19
N ASP A 129 4.28 0.05 -16.78
CA ASP A 129 5.12 0.41 -17.93
C ASP A 129 4.26 0.34 -19.22
N ASP A 130 4.55 1.22 -20.19
CA ASP A 130 3.67 1.61 -21.30
C ASP A 130 3.32 0.48 -22.32
N GLY A 131 3.63 -0.78 -22.02
CA GLY A 131 3.43 -1.93 -22.91
C GLY A 131 2.34 -2.92 -22.50
N ASP A 132 1.85 -2.86 -21.27
CA ASP A 132 0.98 -3.91 -20.73
C ASP A 132 -0.41 -3.37 -20.39
N GLU A 133 -1.34 -3.60 -21.31
CA GLU A 133 -2.78 -3.47 -21.06
C GLU A 133 -3.14 -4.22 -19.77
N LEU A 134 -3.78 -3.51 -18.83
CA LEU A 134 -4.44 -4.15 -17.70
C LEU A 134 -5.42 -5.17 -18.26
N LYS A 135 -5.13 -6.47 -18.10
CA LYS A 135 -6.10 -7.50 -18.44
C LYS A 135 -7.25 -7.37 -17.45
N ASP A 136 -8.37 -6.84 -17.94
CA ASP A 136 -9.68 -6.93 -17.31
C ASP A 136 -10.16 -8.39 -17.35
N ASP A 137 -9.44 -9.30 -16.69
CA ASP A 137 -9.85 -10.69 -16.56
C ASP A 137 -10.94 -10.77 -15.46
N TYR A 138 -12.16 -10.37 -15.84
CA TYR A 138 -13.39 -10.67 -15.11
C TYR A 138 -14.12 -11.83 -15.80
N GLU A 139 -13.88 -13.07 -15.36
CA GLU A 139 -14.85 -14.17 -15.46
C GLU A 139 -15.07 -14.79 -14.07
#